data_AF-A0A7K2VU21-F1
#
_entry.id   AF-A0A7K2VU21-F1
#
_cell.length_a   1.000
_cell.length_b   1.000
_cell.length_c   1.000
_cell.angle_alpha   90.00
_cell.angle_beta   90.00
_cell.angle_gamma   90.00
#
_symmetry.space_group_name_H-M   'P 1'
#
loop_
_entity.id
_entity.type
_entity.pdbx_description
1 polymer ?
#
loop_
_entity_poly.entity_id
_entity_poly.type
_entity_poly.pdbx_seq_one_letter_code
_entity_poly.pdbx_strand_id
1 'polypeptide(L)'
;MSSDLTPRPSSAVPAAADDNRYKAVQTKLDALGRALDDAGLGLEELMRSIKKNAKRAEDAARDVDNADLDPKFVELTSNVGVALGGAWVQVKKLHDTAQETADFTYETKHTHSKLYGALDDIRSNRREKTPRPGFFNR
;
A
#
# COMPACT_ATOMS: atom_id res chain seq x y z
N MET A 1 -22.65 -20.89 -30.35
CA MET A 1 -21.81 -20.25 -29.30
C MET A 1 -20.39 -20.17 -29.85
N SER A 2 -20.07 -19.16 -30.67
CA SER A 2 -18.70 -18.90 -31.14
C SER A 2 -18.14 -17.73 -30.34
N SER A 3 -17.04 -17.95 -29.63
CA SER A 3 -16.30 -16.88 -28.96
C SER A 3 -15.34 -16.26 -29.96
N ASP A 4 -15.59 -15.01 -30.33
CA ASP A 4 -14.72 -14.22 -31.19
C ASP A 4 -13.72 -13.47 -30.29
N LEU A 5 -12.60 -14.12 -29.97
CA LEU A 5 -11.47 -13.50 -29.28
C LEU A 5 -10.66 -12.70 -30.30
N THR A 6 -11.15 -11.52 -30.65
CA THR A 6 -10.36 -10.56 -31.42
C THR A 6 -9.22 -10.01 -30.53
N PRO A 7 -7.96 -10.01 -31.00
CA PRO A 7 -6.88 -9.38 -30.27
C PRO A 7 -7.17 -7.88 -30.18
N ARG A 8 -7.35 -7.36 -28.97
CA ARG A 8 -7.50 -5.92 -28.76
C ARG A 8 -6.23 -5.25 -29.30
N PRO A 9 -6.33 -4.29 -30.24
CA PRO A 9 -5.15 -3.56 -30.68
C PRO A 9 -4.56 -2.87 -29.46
N SER A 10 -3.29 -3.20 -29.17
CA SER A 10 -2.52 -2.57 -28.10
C SER A 10 -2.21 -1.14 -28.54
N SER A 11 -3.21 -0.25 -28.46
CA SER A 11 -3.02 1.20 -28.51
C SER A 11 -2.75 1.73 -27.10
N ALA A 12 -1.92 1.01 -26.34
CA ALA A 12 -1.29 1.61 -25.18
C ALA A 12 -0.44 2.77 -25.73
N VAL A 13 -0.88 3.99 -25.50
CA VAL A 13 -0.09 5.20 -25.75
C VAL A 13 1.30 4.92 -25.17
N PRO A 14 2.39 5.03 -25.95
CA PRO A 14 3.71 4.75 -25.42
C PRO A 14 3.90 5.67 -24.22
N ALA A 15 4.01 5.07 -23.04
CA ALA A 15 4.26 5.79 -21.81
C ALA A 15 5.47 6.70 -22.03
N ALA A 16 5.37 7.95 -21.62
CA ALA A 16 6.43 8.94 -21.80
C ALA A 16 7.77 8.32 -21.42
N ALA A 17 8.72 8.27 -22.36
CA ALA A 17 9.90 7.40 -22.30
C ALA A 17 10.89 7.71 -21.15
N ASP A 18 10.61 8.71 -20.32
CA ASP A 18 11.37 9.05 -19.12
C ASP A 18 10.87 8.30 -17.88
N ASP A 19 9.56 8.10 -17.76
CA ASP A 19 8.92 7.62 -16.53
C ASP A 19 9.09 6.12 -16.27
N ASN A 20 9.44 5.38 -17.32
CA ASN A 20 9.65 3.93 -17.32
C ASN A 20 11.12 3.55 -17.57
N ARG A 21 12.07 4.49 -17.43
CA ARG A 21 13.50 4.15 -17.45
C ARG A 21 13.84 3.31 -16.22
N TYR A 22 14.86 2.47 -16.35
CA TYR A 22 15.33 1.59 -15.27
C TYR A 22 15.45 2.33 -13.93
N LYS A 23 16.17 3.47 -13.92
CA LYS A 23 16.35 4.29 -12.71
C LYS A 23 15.04 4.86 -12.17
N ALA A 24 14.13 5.28 -13.04
CA ALA A 24 12.82 5.80 -12.62
C ALA A 24 11.97 4.71 -11.94
N VAL A 25 11.96 3.50 -12.49
CA VAL A 25 11.26 2.34 -11.90
C VAL A 25 11.88 1.95 -10.57
N GLN A 26 13.22 1.89 -10.49
CA GLN A 26 13.94 1.61 -9.23
C GLN A 26 13.58 2.63 -8.14
N THR A 27 13.58 3.93 -8.47
CA THR A 27 13.20 4.99 -7.54
C THR A 27 11.73 4.90 -7.13
N LYS A 28 10.82 4.62 -8.06
CA LYS A 28 9.38 4.47 -7.76
C LYS A 28 9.12 3.29 -6.83
N LEU A 29 9.76 2.14 -7.06
CA LEU A 29 9.64 0.97 -6.18
C LEU A 29 10.24 1.24 -4.80
N ASP A 30 11.40 1.92 -4.73
CA ASP A 30 11.99 2.31 -3.44
C ASP A 30 11.09 3.27 -2.65
N ALA A 31 10.52 4.27 -3.32
CA ALA A 31 9.60 5.22 -2.71
C ALA A 31 8.30 4.54 -2.26
N LEU A 32 7.76 3.62 -3.06
CA LEU A 32 6.56 2.86 -2.71
C LEU A 32 6.80 1.98 -1.48
N GLY A 33 7.91 1.23 -1.43
CA GLY A 33 8.26 0.39 -0.29
C GLY A 33 8.35 1.20 1.01
N ARG A 34 9.08 2.33 0.98
CA ARG A 34 9.19 3.21 2.15
C ARG A 34 7.84 3.80 2.59
N ALA A 35 7.00 4.21 1.63
CA ALA A 35 5.68 4.73 1.96
C ALA A 35 4.79 3.68 2.62
N LEU A 36 4.93 2.40 2.24
CA LEU A 36 4.22 1.29 2.86
C LEU A 36 4.76 0.98 4.26
N ASP A 37 6.07 1.04 4.47
CA ASP A 37 6.68 0.90 5.80
C ASP A 37 6.22 2.02 6.75
N ASP A 38 6.25 3.27 6.28
CA ASP A 38 5.78 4.44 7.04
C ASP A 38 4.28 4.32 7.38
N ALA A 39 3.47 3.88 6.41
CA ALA A 39 2.06 3.60 6.65
C ALA A 39 1.87 2.47 7.67
N GLY A 40 2.71 1.44 7.63
CA GLY A 40 2.75 0.36 8.61
C GLY A 40 2.91 0.89 10.04
N LEU A 41 3.88 1.77 10.27
CA LEU A 41 4.10 2.40 11.59
C LEU A 41 2.87 3.21 12.06
N GLY A 42 2.25 3.96 11.15
CA GLY A 42 1.02 4.72 11.44
C GLY A 42 -0.16 3.81 11.80
N LEU A 43 -0.31 2.68 11.10
CA LEU A 43 -1.35 1.69 11.38
C LEU A 43 -1.13 0.99 12.72
N GLU A 44 0.11 0.71 13.13
CA GLU A 44 0.43 0.16 14.45
C GLU A 44 0.07 1.13 15.58
N GLU A 45 0.35 2.42 15.40
CA GLU A 45 -0.08 3.45 16.34
C GLU A 45 -1.61 3.52 16.44
N LEU A 46 -2.30 3.50 15.29
CA LEU A 46 -3.76 3.49 15.24
C LEU A 46 -4.34 2.26 15.95
N MET A 47 -3.78 1.07 15.74
CA MET A 47 -4.20 -0.15 16.43
C MET A 47 -4.05 -0.03 17.95
N ARG A 48 -2.93 0.51 18.43
CA ARG A 48 -2.72 0.75 19.88
C ARG A 48 -3.73 1.75 20.43
N SER A 49 -4.03 2.81 19.68
CA SER A 49 -5.03 3.82 20.06
C SER A 49 -6.44 3.25 20.13
N ILE A 50 -6.86 2.47 19.13
CA ILE A 50 -8.16 1.80 19.09
C ILE A 50 -8.31 0.88 20.30
N LYS A 51 -7.31 0.04 20.59
CA LYS A 51 -7.34 -0.87 21.74
C LYS A 51 -7.46 -0.10 23.08
N LYS A 52 -6.72 1.00 23.22
CA LYS A 52 -6.80 1.87 24.41
C LYS A 52 -8.19 2.49 24.56
N ASN A 53 -8.79 2.95 23.48
CA ASN A 53 -10.11 3.58 23.51
C ASN A 53 -11.24 2.56 23.71
N ALA A 54 -11.12 1.34 23.16
CA ALA A 54 -12.05 0.24 23.42
C ALA A 54 -12.06 -0.08 24.92
N LYS A 55 -10.88 -0.26 25.52
CA LYS A 55 -10.75 -0.49 26.96
C LYS A 55 -11.36 0.65 27.80
N ARG A 56 -11.11 1.90 27.41
CA ARG A 56 -11.71 3.06 28.10
C ARG A 56 -13.23 3.08 28.01
N ALA A 57 -13.81 2.68 26.87
CA ALA A 57 -15.25 2.57 26.71
C ALA A 57 -15.83 1.46 27.61
N GLU A 58 -15.16 0.30 27.68
CA GLU A 58 -15.56 -0.79 28.59
C GLU A 58 -15.48 -0.36 30.07
N ASP A 59 -14.38 0.27 30.47
CA ASP A 59 -14.19 0.77 31.84
C ASP A 59 -15.27 1.83 32.18
N ALA A 60 -15.56 2.75 31.26
CA ALA A 60 -16.61 3.76 31.45
C ALA A 60 -18.02 3.16 31.50
N ALA A 61 -18.32 2.15 30.67
CA ALA A 61 -19.61 1.44 30.72
C ALA A 61 -19.81 0.79 32.10
N ARG A 62 -18.76 0.21 32.66
CA ARG A 62 -18.76 -0.36 34.01
C ARG A 62 -18.92 0.69 35.09
N ASP A 63 -18.28 1.84 34.98
CA ASP A 63 -18.43 2.94 35.94
C ASP A 63 -19.86 3.51 35.93
N VAL A 64 -20.47 3.62 34.75
CA VAL A 64 -21.88 4.04 34.59
C VAL A 64 -22.83 3.03 35.21
N ASP A 65 -22.60 1.74 35.00
CA ASP A 65 -23.40 0.65 35.57
C ASP A 65 -23.30 0.64 37.11
N ASN A 66 -22.10 0.80 37.66
CA ASN A 66 -21.89 0.88 39.12
C ASN A 66 -22.49 2.14 39.76
N ALA A 67 -22.69 3.20 38.98
CA ALA A 67 -23.28 4.46 39.44
C ALA A 67 -24.82 4.42 39.41
N ASP A 68 -25.42 3.29 39.02
CA ASP A 68 -26.88 3.09 38.92
C ASP A 68 -27.54 4.16 38.01
N LEU A 69 -26.80 4.58 36.98
CA LEU A 69 -27.27 5.51 35.96
C LEU A 69 -28.17 4.79 34.94
N ASP A 70 -28.83 5.56 34.07
CA ASP A 70 -29.72 4.99 33.04
C ASP A 70 -28.99 3.91 32.21
N PRO A 71 -29.51 2.66 32.16
CA PRO A 71 -28.91 1.54 31.43
C PRO A 71 -28.62 1.84 29.96
N LYS A 72 -29.33 2.80 29.35
CA LYS A 72 -29.08 3.25 27.98
C LYS A 72 -27.65 3.76 27.79
N PHE A 73 -27.05 4.41 28.80
CA PHE A 73 -25.67 4.89 28.72
C PHE A 73 -24.65 3.75 28.83
N VAL A 74 -24.94 2.70 29.59
CA VAL A 74 -24.13 1.48 29.63
C VAL A 74 -24.12 0.82 28.25
N GLU A 75 -25.31 0.63 27.65
CA GLU A 75 -25.46 0.02 26.33
C GLU A 75 -24.72 0.82 25.25
N LEU A 76 -24.94 2.13 25.20
CA LEU A 76 -24.31 2.99 24.20
C LEU A 76 -22.78 2.99 24.32
N THR A 77 -22.25 2.95 25.54
CA THR A 77 -20.80 2.96 25.77
C THR A 77 -20.17 1.59 25.47
N SER A 78 -20.87 0.50 25.81
CA SER A 78 -20.49 -0.86 25.43
C SER A 78 -20.44 -1.03 23.90
N ASN A 79 -21.43 -0.48 23.17
CA ASN A 79 -21.46 -0.50 21.72
C ASN A 79 -20.24 0.21 21.08
N VAL A 80 -19.74 1.28 21.70
CA VAL A 80 -18.50 1.94 21.26
C VAL A 80 -17.30 0.99 21.42
N GLY A 81 -17.20 0.29 22.56
CA GLY A 81 -16.16 -0.71 22.78
C GLY A 81 -16.16 -1.80 21.71
N VAL A 82 -17.34 -2.36 21.41
CA VAL A 82 -17.53 -3.39 20.36
C VAL A 82 -17.15 -2.85 18.98
N ALA A 83 -17.60 -1.64 18.62
CA ALA A 83 -17.29 -1.02 17.34
C ALA A 83 -15.78 -0.79 17.17
N LEU A 84 -15.10 -0.34 18.23
CA LEU A 84 -13.65 -0.18 18.23
C LEU A 84 -12.92 -1.53 18.13
N GLY A 85 -13.43 -2.58 18.79
CA GLY A 85 -12.92 -3.94 18.60
C GLY A 85 -13.02 -4.41 17.15
N GLY A 86 -14.16 -4.16 16.48
CA GLY A 86 -14.34 -4.45 15.07
C GLY A 86 -13.41 -3.64 14.16
N ALA A 87 -13.24 -2.34 14.44
CA ALA A 87 -12.31 -1.47 13.72
C ALA A 87 -10.86 -1.95 13.84
N TRP A 88 -10.45 -2.42 15.03
CA TRP A 88 -9.11 -2.96 15.26
C TRP A 88 -8.78 -4.13 14.32
N VAL A 89 -9.73 -5.05 14.12
CA VAL A 89 -9.55 -6.20 13.21
C VAL A 89 -9.32 -5.73 11.77
N GLN A 90 -10.06 -4.72 11.31
CA GLN A 90 -9.90 -4.20 9.95
C GLN A 90 -8.57 -3.45 9.77
N VAL A 91 -8.18 -2.63 10.76
CA VAL A 91 -6.89 -1.93 10.73
C VAL A 91 -5.73 -2.93 10.77
N LYS A 92 -5.84 -4.00 11.56
CA LYS A 92 -4.85 -5.08 11.56
C LYS A 92 -4.70 -5.71 10.18
N LYS A 93 -5.81 -6.04 9.51
CA LYS A 93 -5.76 -6.59 8.16
C LYS A 93 -5.09 -5.64 7.17
N LEU A 94 -5.38 -4.34 7.27
CA LEU A 94 -4.75 -3.32 6.44
C LEU A 94 -3.24 -3.22 6.71
N HIS A 95 -2.81 -3.30 7.97
CA HIS A 95 -1.38 -3.35 8.34
C HIS A 95 -0.68 -4.57 7.72
N ASP A 96 -1.26 -5.77 7.88
CA ASP A 96 -0.71 -7.00 7.32
C ASP A 96 -0.57 -6.90 5.79
N THR A 97 -1.58 -6.35 5.10
CA THR A 97 -1.54 -6.12 3.64
C THR A 97 -0.50 -5.07 3.23
N ALA A 98 -0.34 -4.00 4.00
CA ALA A 98 0.67 -2.98 3.72
C ALA A 98 2.08 -3.58 3.82
N GLN A 99 2.34 -4.39 4.85
CA GLN A 99 3.60 -5.08 5.04
C GLN A 99 3.90 -6.07 3.90
N GLU A 100 2.92 -6.92 3.55
CA GLU A 100 3.05 -7.86 2.44
C GLU A 100 3.33 -7.14 1.11
N THR A 101 2.66 -6.00 0.87
CA THR A 101 2.87 -5.20 -0.34
C THR A 101 4.26 -4.54 -0.35
N ALA A 102 4.77 -4.13 0.81
CA ALA A 102 6.13 -3.59 0.93
C ALA A 102 7.16 -4.67 0.57
N ASP A 103 7.01 -5.87 1.12
CA ASP A 103 7.87 -7.02 0.83
C ASP A 103 7.87 -7.35 -0.67
N PHE A 104 6.70 -7.43 -1.30
CA PHE A 104 6.60 -7.64 -2.76
C PHE A 104 7.24 -6.50 -3.56
N THR A 105 7.15 -5.26 -3.09
CA THR A 105 7.77 -4.12 -3.74
C THR A 105 9.30 -4.23 -3.69
N TYR A 106 9.87 -4.63 -2.55
CA TYR A 106 11.30 -4.86 -2.40
C TYR A 106 11.79 -6.04 -3.24
N GLU A 107 11.04 -7.14 -3.28
CA GLU A 107 11.34 -8.30 -4.13
C GLU A 107 11.30 -7.92 -5.62
N THR A 108 10.28 -7.16 -6.03
CA THR A 108 10.14 -6.67 -7.40
C THR A 108 11.31 -5.76 -7.78
N LYS A 109 11.71 -4.85 -6.89
CA LYS A 109 12.87 -3.97 -7.06
C LYS A 109 14.15 -4.78 -7.27
N HIS A 110 14.37 -5.79 -6.43
CA HIS A 110 15.52 -6.70 -6.52
C HIS A 110 15.53 -7.46 -7.84
N THR A 111 14.40 -8.06 -8.22
CA THR A 111 14.25 -8.82 -9.46
C THR A 111 14.45 -7.93 -10.68
N HIS A 112 13.87 -6.73 -10.69
CA HIS A 112 14.06 -5.75 -11.75
C HIS A 112 15.53 -5.31 -11.86
N SER A 113 16.23 -5.14 -10.74
CA SER A 113 17.67 -4.86 -10.73
C SER A 113 18.48 -6.00 -11.35
N LYS A 114 18.16 -7.25 -11.00
CA LYS A 114 18.85 -8.44 -11.52
C LYS A 114 18.68 -8.60 -13.03
N LEU A 115 17.48 -8.34 -13.56
CA LEU A 115 17.16 -8.52 -14.97
C LEU A 115 17.68 -7.37 -15.85
N TYR A 116 17.57 -6.13 -15.37
CA TYR A 116 17.76 -4.94 -16.21
C TYR A 116 18.93 -4.05 -15.80
N GLY A 117 19.56 -4.28 -14.64
CA GLY A 117 20.66 -3.45 -14.15
C GLY A 117 21.85 -3.43 -15.11
N ALA A 118 22.32 -4.59 -15.53
CA ALA A 118 23.43 -4.69 -16.49
C ALA A 118 23.10 -4.02 -17.84
N LEU A 119 21.84 -4.07 -18.29
CA LEU A 119 21.40 -3.38 -19.51
C LEU A 119 21.42 -1.86 -19.34
N ASP A 120 20.99 -1.34 -18.19
CA ASP A 120 21.06 0.09 -17.89
C ASP A 120 22.51 0.59 -17.81
N ASP A 121 23.43 -0.18 -17.24
CA ASP A 121 24.85 0.15 -17.14
C ASP A 121 25.50 0.25 -18.53
N ILE A 122 25.26 -0.74 -19.41
CA ILE A 122 25.75 -0.73 -20.79
C ILE A 122 25.20 0.48 -21.55
N ARG A 123 23.92 0.78 -21.36
CA ARG A 123 23.27 1.92 -22.02
C ARG A 123 23.77 3.26 -21.48
N SER A 124 24.08 3.34 -20.19
CA SER A 124 24.54 4.57 -19.51
C SER A 124 26.01 4.88 -19.82
N ASN A 125 26.85 3.86 -20.03
CA ASN A 125 28.29 4.03 -20.31
C ASN A 125 28.64 4.17 -21.81
N ARG A 126 27.66 4.16 -22.71
CA ARG A 126 27.91 4.38 -24.15
C ARG A 126 28.22 5.84 -24.44
N ARG A 127 29.40 6.08 -25.04
CA ARG A 127 29.85 7.41 -25.50
C ARG A 127 29.09 7.88 -26.75
N GLU A 128 28.56 6.95 -27.54
CA GLU A 128 27.78 7.21 -28.74
C GLU A 128 26.28 7.29 -28.42
N LYS A 129 25.63 8.40 -28.80
CA LYS A 129 24.18 8.58 -28.64
C LYS A 129 23.44 7.60 -29.56
N THR A 130 22.86 6.55 -29.00
CA THR A 130 21.85 5.77 -29.72
C THR A 130 20.58 6.59 -29.89
N PRO A 131 19.88 6.45 -31.03
CA PRO A 131 18.61 7.10 -31.25
C PRO A 131 17.63 6.78 -30.12
N ARG A 132 17.04 7.83 -29.53
CA ARG A 132 16.01 7.65 -28.50
C ARG A 132 14.78 6.94 -29.11
N PRO A 133 14.00 6.17 -28.33
CA PRO A 133 12.71 5.67 -28.79
C PRO A 133 11.88 6.82 -29.40
N GLY A 134 11.42 6.66 -30.64
CA GLY A 134 10.72 7.70 -31.42
C GLY A 134 11.58 8.50 -32.41
N PHE A 135 12.90 8.29 -32.48
CA PHE A 135 13.78 9.01 -33.43
C PHE A 135 13.40 8.85 -34.91
N PHE A 136 12.82 7.72 -35.28
CA PHE A 136 12.40 7.43 -36.67
C PHE A 136 10.93 7.76 -36.95
N ASN A 137 10.18 8.28 -35.98
CA ASN A 137 8.80 8.73 -36.20
C ASN A 137 8.84 10.19 -36.69
N ARG A 138 9.03 10.37 -38.00
CA ARG A 138 8.73 11.61 -38.72
C ARG A 138 7.44 11.44 -39.50
#